data_AF-A0A3D3ZCW5-F1
#
_entry.id   AF-A0A3D3ZCW5-F1
#
_cell.length_a   1.000
_cell.length_b   1.000
_cell.length_c   1.000
_cell.angle_alpha   90.00
_cell.angle_beta   90.00
_cell.angle_gamma   90.00
#
_symmetry.space_group_name_H-M   'P 1'
#
loop_
_entity.id
_entity.type
_entity.pdbx_description
1 polymer ?
#
loop_
_entity_poly.entity_id
_entity_poly.type
_entity_poly.pdbx_seq_one_letter_code
_entity_poly.pdbx_strand_id
1 'polypeptide(L)'
;MKATDLNRALNYVDDAYLMEADTPDKEIKTMKTKKRAIRILIAAALISLLTITAYAAELLPIHSLESGKTRYYKKYSDMNRVIAQAGLQLDAPEEFENGFRFRGMEVIETKGKDENGKQLLSFQQLDIYYENQLGQELVLSAGPELKELGETKSVSSIQRMVEGVAVNYRLDHYKFVPGDYKLSEAEEEWAKQPNNYVTYGSDTVQEQDIAFLCWTENDIYYFFYDRNGMNPEDLFAMAEEMIRR
;
A
#
# COMPACT_ATOMS: atom_id res chain seq x y z
N MET A 1 -23.54 -37.25 -29.34
CA MET A 1 -23.94 -35.83 -29.46
C MET A 1 -23.42 -35.30 -30.78
N LYS A 2 -24.29 -34.71 -31.61
CA LYS A 2 -23.91 -34.18 -32.94
C LYS A 2 -23.41 -32.75 -32.80
N ALA A 3 -22.45 -32.33 -33.63
CA ALA A 3 -21.80 -31.00 -33.60
C ALA A 3 -22.78 -29.81 -33.71
N THR A 4 -24.02 -30.05 -34.12
CA THR A 4 -25.10 -29.06 -34.18
C THR A 4 -25.69 -28.67 -32.83
N ASP A 5 -25.45 -29.45 -31.76
CA ASP A 5 -25.95 -29.09 -30.41
C ASP A 5 -24.95 -28.20 -29.64
N LEU A 6 -23.67 -28.19 -30.01
CA LEU A 6 -22.66 -27.30 -29.42
C LEU A 6 -22.79 -25.85 -29.93
N ASN A 7 -23.19 -25.68 -31.19
CA ASN A 7 -23.41 -24.36 -31.81
C ASN A 7 -24.68 -23.65 -31.32
N ARG A 8 -25.59 -24.34 -30.61
CA ARG A 8 -26.76 -23.71 -29.99
C ARG A 8 -26.46 -23.19 -28.58
N ALA A 9 -25.46 -23.75 -27.90
CA ALA A 9 -25.02 -23.28 -26.58
C ALA A 9 -24.03 -22.10 -26.65
N LEU A 10 -23.40 -21.85 -27.81
CA LEU A 10 -22.48 -20.72 -28.02
C LEU A 10 -23.13 -19.45 -28.60
N ASN A 11 -24.41 -19.50 -29.01
CA ASN A 11 -25.10 -18.39 -29.67
C ASN A 11 -26.17 -17.72 -28.80
N TYR A 12 -26.00 -17.73 -27.47
CA TYR A 12 -26.70 -16.82 -26.56
C TYR A 12 -25.64 -16.07 -25.75
N VAL A 13 -24.84 -15.27 -26.45
CA VAL A 13 -24.19 -14.12 -25.84
C VAL A 13 -25.16 -12.97 -26.06
N ASP A 14 -25.67 -12.45 -24.95
CA ASP A 14 -26.56 -11.31 -24.91
C ASP A 14 -25.91 -10.14 -25.69
N ASP A 15 -26.61 -9.60 -26.69
CA ASP A 15 -26.10 -8.50 -27.55
C ASP A 15 -25.77 -7.24 -26.73
N ALA A 16 -26.15 -7.20 -25.44
CA ALA A 16 -25.70 -6.21 -24.47
C ALA A 16 -24.19 -6.25 -24.18
N TYR A 17 -23.49 -7.36 -24.44
CA TYR A 17 -22.03 -7.48 -24.24
C TYR A 17 -21.18 -7.13 -25.47
N LEU A 18 -21.78 -7.01 -26.65
CA LEU A 18 -21.07 -6.72 -27.91
C LEU A 18 -21.20 -5.26 -28.37
N MET A 19 -21.89 -4.39 -27.62
CA MET A 19 -21.94 -2.95 -27.88
C MET A 19 -20.91 -2.12 -27.09
N GLU A 20 -19.99 -2.73 -26.34
CA GLU A 20 -18.87 -1.99 -25.70
C GLU A 20 -17.52 -2.18 -26.40
N ALA A 21 -17.48 -2.89 -27.54
CA ALA A 21 -16.26 -3.13 -28.31
C ALA A 21 -16.39 -2.68 -29.76
N ASP A 22 -16.78 -1.43 -29.99
CA ASP A 22 -16.23 -0.57 -31.05
C ASP A 22 -16.93 0.79 -31.07
N THR A 23 -16.35 1.76 -30.37
CA THR A 23 -16.32 3.14 -30.87
C THR A 23 -14.94 3.74 -30.62
N PRO A 24 -14.25 4.19 -31.67
CA PRO A 24 -12.96 4.86 -31.58
C PRO A 24 -13.19 6.33 -31.29
N ASP A 25 -13.01 6.74 -30.05
CA ASP A 25 -12.58 8.08 -29.70
C ASP A 25 -11.88 8.02 -28.36
N LYS A 26 -10.60 8.41 -28.36
CA LYS A 26 -9.84 8.67 -27.14
C LYS A 26 -10.48 9.87 -26.44
N GLU A 27 -11.56 9.66 -25.71
CA GLU A 27 -11.87 10.54 -24.60
C GLU A 27 -10.77 10.32 -23.55
N ILE A 28 -9.82 11.24 -23.53
CA ILE A 28 -8.98 11.53 -22.36
C ILE A 28 -9.96 11.83 -21.23
N LYS A 29 -10.40 10.80 -20.50
CA LYS A 29 -11.19 10.93 -19.29
C LYS A 29 -10.31 11.65 -18.30
N THR A 30 -10.48 12.96 -18.27
CA THR A 30 -9.81 13.88 -17.34
C THR A 30 -10.00 13.28 -15.94
N MET A 31 -8.89 12.88 -15.33
CA MET A 31 -8.85 12.14 -14.06
C MET A 31 -9.44 12.99 -12.93
N LYS A 32 -10.76 12.98 -12.80
CA LYS A 32 -11.43 13.45 -11.60
C LYS A 32 -11.43 12.34 -10.59
N THR A 33 -10.38 12.29 -9.77
CA THR A 33 -10.46 12.19 -8.28
C THR A 33 -9.10 11.82 -7.70
N LYS A 34 -8.51 12.73 -6.92
CA LYS A 34 -7.28 12.57 -6.12
C LYS A 34 -7.23 11.29 -5.25
N LYS A 35 -8.37 10.64 -5.02
CA LYS A 35 -8.53 9.42 -4.19
C LYS A 35 -8.06 8.10 -4.84
N ARG A 36 -7.90 8.05 -6.17
CA ARG A 36 -7.37 6.85 -6.85
C ARG A 36 -5.84 6.86 -6.95
N ALA A 37 -5.23 8.04 -7.07
CA ALA A 37 -3.77 8.19 -7.00
C ALA A 37 -3.22 7.75 -5.63
N ILE A 38 -3.93 8.07 -4.53
CA ILE A 38 -3.59 7.62 -3.17
C ILE A 38 -3.54 6.07 -3.08
N ARG A 39 -4.48 5.36 -3.71
CA ARG A 39 -4.54 3.89 -3.66
C ARG A 39 -3.45 3.20 -4.49
N ILE A 40 -3.09 3.77 -5.63
CA ILE A 40 -1.96 3.27 -6.45
C ILE A 40 -0.62 3.49 -5.70
N LEU A 41 -0.50 4.58 -4.95
CA LEU A 41 0.71 4.89 -4.16
C LEU A 41 0.87 4.00 -2.91
N ILE A 42 -0.21 3.68 -2.20
CA ILE A 42 -0.17 2.73 -1.05
C ILE A 42 0.25 1.33 -1.53
N ALA A 43 -0.22 0.89 -2.70
CA ALA A 43 0.23 -0.36 -3.29
C ALA A 43 1.73 -0.32 -3.69
N ALA A 44 2.22 0.79 -4.24
CA ALA A 44 3.64 0.96 -4.59
C ALA A 44 4.57 1.01 -3.37
N ALA A 45 4.14 1.63 -2.28
CA ALA A 45 4.82 1.65 -0.99
C ALA A 45 4.91 0.26 -0.32
N LEU A 46 3.97 -0.65 -0.62
CA LEU A 46 4.03 -2.05 -0.20
C LEU A 46 4.87 -2.91 -1.17
N ILE A 47 5.00 -2.50 -2.44
CA ILE A 47 5.82 -3.20 -3.45
C ILE A 47 7.33 -2.96 -3.25
N SER A 48 7.75 -1.85 -2.63
CA SER A 48 9.17 -1.61 -2.31
C SER A 48 9.77 -2.62 -1.31
N LEU A 49 8.94 -3.50 -0.73
CA LEU A 49 9.37 -4.59 0.15
C LEU A 49 10.02 -5.78 -0.60
N LEU A 50 9.93 -5.86 -1.93
CA LEU A 50 10.44 -7.01 -2.69
C LEU A 50 11.89 -6.80 -3.15
N THR A 51 12.82 -6.75 -2.20
CA THR A 51 14.24 -6.95 -2.54
C THR A 51 14.65 -8.36 -2.14
N ILE A 52 14.81 -9.23 -3.13
CA ILE A 52 15.30 -10.60 -2.95
C ILE A 52 16.68 -10.54 -2.28
N THR A 53 16.74 -10.78 -0.98
CA THR A 53 17.93 -11.30 -0.30
C THR A 53 17.75 -12.80 -0.25
N ALA A 54 18.25 -13.49 -1.27
CA ALA A 54 18.42 -14.93 -1.21
C ALA A 54 19.34 -15.22 -0.02
N TYR A 55 18.87 -15.83 1.07
CA TYR A 55 19.61 -16.80 1.88
C TYR A 55 18.69 -17.49 2.92
N ALA A 56 18.67 -18.82 2.88
CA ALA A 56 18.37 -19.81 3.93
C ALA A 56 17.01 -19.84 4.67
N ALA A 57 16.07 -18.93 4.45
CA ALA A 57 14.67 -19.10 4.90
C ALA A 57 13.77 -19.58 3.76
N GLU A 58 12.71 -20.35 4.05
CA GLU A 58 11.65 -20.76 3.10
C GLU A 58 10.79 -19.56 2.67
N LEU A 59 11.42 -18.54 2.07
CA LEU A 59 10.76 -17.32 1.60
C LEU A 59 9.81 -17.66 0.45
N LEU A 60 8.62 -17.06 0.46
CA LEU A 60 7.67 -17.20 -0.65
C LEU A 60 8.22 -16.42 -1.86
N PRO A 61 8.27 -17.01 -3.07
CA PRO A 61 8.75 -16.34 -4.28
C PRO A 61 7.68 -15.39 -4.84
N ILE A 62 7.34 -14.36 -4.06
CA ILE A 62 6.37 -13.34 -4.44
C ILE A 62 7.01 -12.39 -5.46
N HIS A 63 6.38 -12.29 -6.62
CA HIS A 63 6.76 -11.40 -7.71
C HIS A 63 5.91 -10.13 -7.73
N SER A 64 4.66 -10.18 -7.26
CA SER A 64 3.79 -9.01 -7.18
C SER A 64 2.85 -9.05 -5.98
N LEU A 65 2.48 -7.86 -5.52
CA LEU A 65 1.40 -7.64 -4.55
C LEU A 65 0.27 -6.89 -5.26
N GLU A 66 -0.96 -7.36 -5.06
CA GLU A 66 -2.16 -6.76 -5.63
C GLU A 66 -3.21 -6.51 -4.56
N SER A 67 -3.88 -5.36 -4.64
CA SER A 67 -5.07 -5.09 -3.84
C SER A 67 -6.26 -5.91 -4.36
N GLY A 68 -6.85 -6.70 -3.49
CA GLY A 68 -8.08 -7.46 -3.70
C GLY A 68 -9.33 -6.68 -3.28
N LYS A 69 -10.23 -7.33 -2.55
CA LYS A 69 -11.45 -6.69 -2.05
C LYS A 69 -11.10 -5.60 -1.04
N THR A 70 -11.69 -4.42 -1.22
CA THR A 70 -11.57 -3.34 -0.23
C THR A 70 -12.94 -2.95 0.30
N ARG A 71 -12.98 -2.55 1.58
CA ARG A 71 -14.20 -2.06 2.21
C ARG A 71 -13.91 -0.86 3.09
N TYR A 72 -14.54 0.25 2.74
CA TYR A 72 -14.36 1.53 3.41
C TYR A 72 -15.46 1.82 4.44
N TYR A 73 -15.06 2.40 5.57
CA TYR A 73 -15.91 2.78 6.68
C TYR A 73 -15.65 4.23 7.07
N LYS A 74 -16.71 4.99 7.34
CA LYS A 74 -16.64 6.44 7.63
C LYS A 74 -16.66 6.79 9.11
N LYS A 75 -17.16 5.92 9.96
CA LYS A 75 -17.45 6.25 11.37
C LYS A 75 -16.44 5.58 12.27
N TYR A 76 -15.89 6.33 13.22
CA TYR A 76 -15.00 5.78 14.24
C TYR A 76 -15.70 4.72 15.09
N SER A 77 -17.02 4.84 15.31
CA SER A 77 -17.82 3.83 16.02
C SER A 77 -17.78 2.43 15.40
N ASP A 78 -17.36 2.29 14.13
CA ASP A 78 -17.19 1.00 13.48
C ASP A 78 -15.83 0.34 13.80
N MET A 79 -14.86 1.05 14.40
CA MET A 79 -13.45 0.66 14.56
C MET A 79 -13.28 -0.74 15.18
N ASN A 80 -13.83 -0.96 16.38
CA ASN A 80 -13.72 -2.25 17.08
C ASN A 80 -14.28 -3.41 16.27
N ARG A 81 -15.39 -3.18 15.56
CA ARG A 81 -15.97 -4.21 14.67
C ARG A 81 -15.05 -4.51 13.49
N VAL A 82 -14.42 -3.48 12.93
CA VAL A 82 -13.53 -3.60 11.77
C VAL A 82 -12.21 -4.28 12.14
N ILE A 83 -11.60 -3.90 13.27
CA ILE A 83 -10.41 -4.54 13.82
C ILE A 83 -10.66 -6.03 14.05
N ALA A 84 -11.79 -6.38 14.69
CA ALA A 84 -12.17 -7.77 14.89
C ALA A 84 -12.42 -8.53 13.58
N GLN A 85 -12.98 -7.89 12.56
CA GLN A 85 -13.17 -8.50 11.23
C GLN A 85 -11.85 -8.77 10.50
N ALA A 86 -10.85 -7.91 10.72
CA ALA A 86 -9.50 -8.07 10.18
C ALA A 86 -8.66 -9.08 10.98
N GLY A 87 -9.15 -9.56 12.12
CA GLY A 87 -8.40 -10.47 13.00
C GLY A 87 -7.22 -9.79 13.70
N LEU A 88 -7.27 -8.46 13.83
CA LEU A 88 -6.23 -7.66 14.49
C LEU A 88 -6.63 -7.33 15.93
N GLN A 89 -5.65 -6.94 16.73
CA GLN A 89 -5.85 -6.43 18.08
C GLN A 89 -5.00 -5.17 18.26
N LEU A 90 -5.61 -4.01 18.05
CA LEU A 90 -4.98 -2.70 18.25
C LEU A 90 -5.98 -1.70 18.86
N ASP A 91 -5.48 -0.65 19.52
CA ASP A 91 -6.28 0.50 19.97
C ASP A 91 -5.84 1.75 19.21
N ALA A 92 -6.52 2.06 18.10
CA ALA A 92 -6.25 3.26 17.32
C ALA A 92 -7.15 4.41 17.78
N PRO A 93 -6.60 5.58 18.19
CA PRO A 93 -7.39 6.67 18.74
C PRO A 93 -8.28 7.37 17.70
N GLU A 94 -9.36 8.01 18.15
CA GLU A 94 -10.16 8.92 17.31
C GLU A 94 -9.41 10.22 17.00
N GLU A 95 -8.53 10.64 17.91
CA GLU A 95 -7.67 11.81 17.78
C GLU A 95 -6.35 11.55 18.52
N PHE A 96 -5.23 11.78 17.84
CA PHE A 96 -3.90 11.82 18.44
C PHE A 96 -3.68 13.12 19.21
N GLU A 97 -2.80 13.12 20.22
CA GLU A 97 -2.49 14.30 21.03
C GLU A 97 -2.01 15.51 20.20
N ASN A 98 -1.36 15.26 19.07
CA ASN A 98 -0.89 16.30 18.15
C ASN A 98 -1.98 16.83 17.18
N GLY A 99 -3.24 16.45 17.38
CA GLY A 99 -4.42 17.02 16.70
C GLY A 99 -4.79 16.35 15.37
N PHE A 100 -4.18 15.21 15.02
CA PHE A 100 -4.62 14.38 13.90
C PHE A 100 -5.90 13.64 14.27
N ARG A 101 -6.97 13.87 13.51
CA ARG A 101 -8.30 13.30 13.78
C ARG A 101 -8.70 12.28 12.73
N PHE A 102 -9.37 11.23 13.17
CA PHE A 102 -9.91 10.17 12.31
C PHE A 102 -10.83 10.73 11.21
N ARG A 103 -10.67 10.21 9.99
CA ARG A 103 -11.46 10.57 8.79
C ARG A 103 -12.16 9.39 8.15
N GLY A 104 -11.68 8.18 8.41
CA GLY A 104 -12.22 6.94 7.86
C GLY A 104 -11.20 5.82 8.00
N MET A 105 -11.62 4.63 7.62
CA MET A 105 -10.74 3.46 7.57
C MET A 105 -11.15 2.53 6.42
N GLU A 106 -10.21 1.73 5.95
CA GLU A 106 -10.42 0.74 4.90
C GLU A 106 -9.78 -0.58 5.32
N VAL A 107 -10.52 -1.67 5.15
CA VAL A 107 -9.92 -3.02 5.16
C VAL A 107 -9.56 -3.36 3.73
N ILE A 108 -8.29 -3.69 3.51
CA ILE A 108 -7.72 -4.02 2.22
C ILE A 108 -7.27 -5.48 2.27
N GLU A 109 -7.81 -6.30 1.38
CA GLU A 109 -7.22 -7.60 1.08
C GLU A 109 -6.00 -7.39 0.19
N THR A 110 -4.85 -7.94 0.55
CA THR A 110 -3.64 -7.91 -0.27
C THR A 110 -3.28 -9.34 -0.65
N LYS A 111 -2.97 -9.55 -1.93
CA LYS A 111 -2.63 -10.85 -2.51
C LYS A 111 -1.22 -10.82 -3.04
N GLY A 112 -0.39 -11.77 -2.62
CA GLY A 112 0.92 -11.99 -3.21
C GLY A 112 0.89 -13.10 -4.23
N LYS A 113 1.45 -12.84 -5.42
CA LYS A 113 1.50 -13.79 -6.54
C LYS A 113 2.93 -14.07 -6.97
N ASP A 114 3.17 -15.27 -7.51
CA ASP A 114 4.42 -15.61 -8.17
C ASP A 114 4.52 -15.02 -9.59
N GLU A 115 5.65 -15.27 -10.26
CA GLU A 115 5.92 -14.82 -11.64
C GLU A 115 4.87 -15.28 -12.67
N ASN A 116 4.17 -16.38 -12.39
CA ASN A 116 3.15 -16.95 -13.26
C ASN A 116 1.74 -16.43 -12.92
N GLY A 117 1.64 -15.50 -11.96
CA GLY A 117 0.38 -14.93 -11.49
C GLY A 117 -0.40 -15.85 -10.55
N LYS A 118 0.19 -16.96 -10.07
CA LYS A 118 -0.45 -17.82 -9.08
C LYS A 118 -0.36 -17.15 -7.71
N GLN A 119 -1.52 -17.02 -7.05
CA GLN A 119 -1.57 -16.51 -5.68
C GLN A 119 -0.90 -17.49 -4.71
N LEU A 120 0.10 -17.00 -3.98
CA LEU A 120 0.84 -17.74 -2.96
C LEU A 120 0.47 -17.31 -1.54
N LEU A 121 0.03 -16.06 -1.35
CA LEU A 121 -0.43 -15.56 -0.06
C LEU A 121 -1.59 -14.57 -0.22
N SER A 122 -2.38 -14.43 0.83
CA SER A 122 -3.40 -13.39 0.95
C SER A 122 -3.55 -13.00 2.41
N PHE A 123 -3.59 -11.71 2.70
CA PHE A 123 -3.77 -11.17 4.04
C PHE A 123 -4.70 -9.96 4.02
N GLN A 124 -5.20 -9.58 5.19
CA GLN A 124 -5.93 -8.34 5.36
C GLN A 124 -5.07 -7.32 6.09
N GLN A 125 -5.21 -6.07 5.69
CA GLN A 125 -4.60 -4.91 6.29
C GLN A 125 -5.70 -3.89 6.60
N LEU A 126 -5.55 -3.20 7.72
CA LEU A 126 -6.39 -2.08 8.11
C LEU A 126 -5.63 -0.79 7.88
N ASP A 127 -6.15 0.06 7.01
CA ASP A 127 -5.69 1.44 6.82
C ASP A 127 -6.65 2.40 7.51
N ILE A 128 -6.12 3.28 8.35
CA ILE A 128 -6.87 4.31 9.07
C ILE A 128 -6.34 5.67 8.63
N TYR A 129 -7.26 6.51 8.16
CA TYR A 129 -6.96 7.82 7.62
C TYR A 129 -7.16 8.89 8.70
N TYR A 130 -6.14 9.71 8.91
CA TYR A 130 -6.16 10.86 9.81
C TYR A 130 -5.89 12.15 9.03
N GLU A 131 -6.41 13.26 9.54
CA GLU A 131 -6.17 14.60 9.01
C GLU A 131 -6.09 15.59 10.16
N ASN A 132 -5.14 16.53 10.12
CA ASN A 132 -5.03 17.61 11.10
C ASN A 132 -5.69 18.91 10.61
N GLN A 133 -5.71 19.94 11.46
CA GLN A 133 -6.35 21.22 11.13
C GLN A 133 -5.65 21.99 9.97
N LEU A 134 -4.40 21.64 9.66
CA LEU A 134 -3.65 22.20 8.54
C LEU A 134 -3.94 21.46 7.21
N GLY A 135 -4.78 20.42 7.24
CA GLY A 135 -5.09 19.58 6.08
C GLY A 135 -3.99 18.58 5.72
N GLN A 136 -3.03 18.35 6.62
CA GLN A 136 -2.05 17.28 6.44
C GLN A 136 -2.74 15.94 6.70
N GLU A 137 -2.56 15.00 5.77
CA GLU A 137 -3.13 13.65 5.81
C GLU A 137 -2.09 12.65 6.31
N LEU A 138 -2.50 11.69 7.11
CA LEU A 138 -1.67 10.59 7.59
C LEU A 138 -2.43 9.29 7.44
N VAL A 139 -1.74 8.21 7.05
CA VAL A 139 -2.31 6.87 7.08
C VAL A 139 -1.58 6.06 8.14
N LEU A 140 -2.32 5.53 9.11
CA LEU A 140 -1.86 4.44 9.96
C LEU A 140 -2.28 3.14 9.29
N SER A 141 -1.33 2.26 9.03
CA SER A 141 -1.60 0.93 8.51
C SER A 141 -1.19 -0.13 9.52
N ALA A 142 -2.03 -1.15 9.66
CA ALA A 142 -1.79 -2.29 10.54
C ALA A 142 -2.14 -3.59 9.82
N GLY A 143 -1.24 -4.57 9.86
CA GLY A 143 -1.42 -5.87 9.26
C GLY A 143 -0.55 -6.94 9.93
N PRO A 144 -0.69 -8.21 9.54
CA PRO A 144 0.19 -9.26 10.05
C PRO A 144 1.64 -9.00 9.67
N GLU A 145 2.58 -9.34 10.56
CA GLU A 145 4.00 -9.37 10.22
C GLU A 145 4.27 -10.57 9.28
N LEU A 146 4.59 -10.28 8.01
CA LEU A 146 4.80 -11.28 6.96
C LEU A 146 6.27 -11.69 6.84
N LYS A 147 6.76 -12.48 7.81
CA LYS A 147 8.16 -12.96 7.85
C LYS A 147 8.55 -13.74 6.59
N GLU A 148 7.57 -14.34 5.91
CA GLU A 148 7.74 -15.11 4.68
C GLU A 148 8.15 -14.26 3.47
N LEU A 149 8.02 -12.93 3.57
CA LEU A 149 8.46 -11.98 2.53
C LEU A 149 9.93 -11.57 2.67
N GLY A 150 10.57 -11.90 3.80
CA GLY A 150 11.95 -11.55 4.07
C GLY A 150 12.14 -10.08 4.46
N GLU A 151 13.39 -9.72 4.76
CA GLU A 151 13.76 -8.35 5.12
C GLU A 151 13.95 -7.49 3.88
N THR A 152 13.50 -6.24 3.95
CA THR A 152 13.71 -5.27 2.88
C THR A 152 15.12 -4.71 2.93
N LYS A 153 15.65 -4.28 1.77
CA LYS A 153 16.90 -3.51 1.70
C LYS A 153 16.75 -2.05 2.18
N SER A 154 15.60 -1.67 2.75
CA SER A 154 15.41 -0.30 3.22
C SER A 154 16.27 -0.05 4.45
N VAL A 155 16.94 1.10 4.47
CA VAL A 155 17.79 1.49 5.61
C VAL A 155 17.01 2.50 6.45
N SER A 156 16.81 2.21 7.73
CA SER A 156 16.22 3.17 8.66
C SER A 156 17.10 4.42 8.73
N SER A 157 16.49 5.60 8.55
CA SER A 157 17.17 6.87 8.73
C SER A 157 17.31 7.22 10.22
N ILE A 158 16.32 6.86 11.04
CA ILE A 158 16.33 7.06 12.50
C ILE A 158 15.73 5.82 13.16
N GLN A 159 16.37 5.34 14.23
CA GLN A 159 15.86 4.23 15.03
C GLN A 159 15.74 4.66 16.50
N ARG A 160 14.65 4.28 17.16
CA ARG A 160 14.41 4.55 18.58
C ARG A 160 13.83 3.34 19.27
N MET A 161 14.10 3.25 20.57
CA MET A 161 13.41 2.33 21.46
C MET A 161 12.32 3.10 22.19
N VAL A 162 11.08 2.64 22.08
CA VAL A 162 9.93 3.17 22.80
C VAL A 162 9.37 2.02 23.63
N GLU A 163 9.51 2.10 24.95
CA GLU A 163 9.04 1.05 25.89
C GLU A 163 9.51 -0.38 25.55
N GLY A 164 10.70 -0.50 24.94
CA GLY A 164 11.25 -1.79 24.53
C GLY A 164 10.85 -2.25 23.12
N VAL A 165 10.00 -1.51 22.42
CA VAL A 165 9.66 -1.69 21.01
C VAL A 165 10.61 -0.88 20.13
N ALA A 166 11.16 -1.52 19.11
CA ALA A 166 12.01 -0.85 18.12
C ALA A 166 11.14 -0.12 17.08
N VAL A 167 11.28 1.21 17.03
CA VAL A 167 10.56 2.09 16.12
C VAL A 167 11.53 2.66 15.10
N ASN A 168 11.21 2.45 13.82
CA ASN A 168 12.10 2.72 12.69
C ASN A 168 11.47 3.76 11.76
N TYR A 169 12.11 4.90 11.63
CA TYR A 169 11.77 5.89 10.61
C TYR A 169 12.68 5.72 9.40
N ARG A 170 12.10 5.71 8.20
CA ARG A 170 12.81 5.83 6.93
C ARG A 170 12.15 6.87 6.04
N LEU A 171 12.97 7.56 5.26
CA LEU A 171 12.53 8.42 4.17
C LEU A 171 12.92 7.74 2.86
N ASP A 172 11.91 7.48 2.04
CA ASP A 172 12.07 6.92 0.70
C ASP A 172 11.86 8.02 -0.34
N HIS A 173 12.71 8.03 -1.36
CA HIS A 173 12.65 8.98 -2.46
C HIS A 173 12.14 8.24 -3.71
N TYR A 174 10.98 8.64 -4.21
CA TYR A 174 10.37 8.02 -5.39
C TYR A 174 10.46 8.93 -6.59
N LYS A 175 10.85 8.34 -7.73
CA LYS A 175 10.71 8.91 -9.06
C LYS A 175 9.72 8.08 -9.86
N PHE A 176 8.53 8.62 -10.08
CA PHE A 176 7.51 8.02 -10.92
C PHE A 176 7.72 8.43 -12.37
N VAL A 177 7.77 7.47 -13.29
CA VAL A 177 8.04 7.71 -14.71
C VAL A 177 7.06 6.96 -15.63
N PRO A 178 6.84 7.43 -16.87
CA PRO A 178 6.11 6.68 -17.90
C PRO A 178 6.71 5.31 -18.19
N GLY A 179 5.87 4.37 -18.65
CA GLY A 179 6.29 2.98 -18.90
C GLY A 179 7.37 2.83 -19.98
N ASP A 180 7.48 3.78 -20.91
CA ASP A 180 8.48 3.83 -21.98
C ASP A 180 9.65 4.80 -21.67
N TYR A 181 9.70 5.34 -20.44
CA TYR A 181 10.76 6.25 -20.02
C TYR A 181 12.12 5.55 -19.99
N LYS A 182 13.17 6.24 -20.46
CA LYS A 182 14.55 5.78 -20.40
C LYS A 182 15.31 6.59 -19.37
N LEU A 183 15.79 5.93 -18.34
CA LEU A 183 16.65 6.56 -17.34
C LEU A 183 17.95 7.05 -17.99
N SER A 184 18.42 8.20 -17.53
CA SER A 184 19.80 8.62 -17.74
C SER A 184 20.75 7.84 -16.82
N GLU A 185 22.04 7.81 -17.16
CA GLU A 185 23.08 7.18 -16.33
C GLU A 185 23.05 7.72 -14.88
N ALA A 186 22.83 9.03 -14.70
CA ALA A 186 22.71 9.63 -13.38
C ALA A 186 21.49 9.12 -12.59
N GLU A 187 20.36 8.87 -13.26
CA GLU A 187 19.16 8.34 -12.61
C GLU A 187 19.28 6.84 -12.32
N GLU A 188 19.99 6.08 -13.15
CA GLU A 188 20.35 4.70 -12.85
C GLU A 188 21.25 4.61 -11.62
N GLU A 189 22.27 5.47 -11.51
CA GLU A 189 23.12 5.54 -10.32
C GLU A 189 22.36 6.03 -9.09
N TRP A 190 21.44 6.99 -9.24
CA TRP A 190 20.56 7.43 -8.17
C TRP A 190 19.66 6.30 -7.67
N ALA A 191 19.07 5.49 -8.57
CA ALA A 191 18.19 4.37 -8.24
C ALA A 191 18.91 3.18 -7.58
N LYS A 192 20.24 3.12 -7.67
CA LYS A 192 21.06 2.11 -6.97
C LYS A 192 21.28 2.47 -5.50
N GLN A 193 21.06 3.72 -5.10
CA GLN A 193 21.23 4.16 -3.72
C GLN A 193 20.10 3.61 -2.84
N PRO A 194 20.36 3.27 -1.57
CA PRO A 194 19.32 2.85 -0.64
C PRO A 194 18.18 3.86 -0.55
N ASN A 195 16.96 3.36 -0.41
CA ASN A 195 15.72 4.14 -0.28
C ASN A 195 15.35 5.01 -1.50
N ASN A 196 16.05 4.89 -2.63
CA ASN A 196 15.68 5.54 -3.89
C ASN A 196 14.99 4.54 -4.81
N TYR A 197 13.82 4.90 -5.33
CA TYR A 197 13.00 4.00 -6.14
C TYR A 197 12.55 4.69 -7.42
N VAL A 198 12.70 3.99 -8.54
CA VAL A 198 12.07 4.37 -9.81
C VAL A 198 10.85 3.49 -10.02
N THR A 199 9.69 4.12 -10.14
CA THR A 199 8.41 3.44 -10.34
C THR A 199 7.86 3.76 -11.71
N TYR A 200 7.67 2.73 -12.54
CA TYR A 200 7.14 2.88 -13.89
C TYR A 200 5.61 2.84 -13.92
N GLY A 201 5.02 3.59 -14.84
CA GLY A 201 3.58 3.58 -15.13
C GLY A 201 2.83 4.88 -14.83
N SER A 202 3.52 5.97 -14.48
CA SER A 202 2.88 7.29 -14.35
C SER A 202 2.69 7.97 -15.71
N ASP A 203 1.72 8.88 -15.82
CA ASP A 203 1.52 9.65 -17.06
C ASP A 203 2.66 10.66 -17.30
N THR A 204 3.30 11.11 -16.22
CA THR A 204 4.37 12.12 -16.26
C THR A 204 5.46 11.76 -15.27
N VAL A 205 6.66 12.31 -15.50
CA VAL A 205 7.73 12.25 -14.50
C VAL A 205 7.32 13.05 -13.27
N GLN A 206 7.37 12.42 -12.10
CA GLN A 206 7.06 13.05 -10.81
C GLN A 206 8.04 12.53 -9.77
N GLU A 207 8.44 13.41 -8.84
CA GLU A 207 9.29 13.06 -7.71
C GLU A 207 8.52 13.30 -6.42
N GLN A 208 8.62 12.36 -5.48
CA GLN A 208 7.89 12.41 -4.22
C GLN A 208 8.70 11.71 -3.14
N ASP A 209 8.88 12.44 -2.03
CA ASP A 209 9.40 11.85 -0.81
C ASP A 209 8.24 11.25 -0.01
N ILE A 210 8.47 10.06 0.53
CA ILE A 210 7.50 9.33 1.35
C ILE A 210 8.19 8.85 2.60
N ALA A 211 7.71 9.33 3.75
CA ALA A 211 8.17 8.91 5.04
C ALA A 211 7.38 7.69 5.53
N PHE A 212 8.10 6.74 6.11
CA PHE A 212 7.55 5.60 6.81
C PHE A 212 8.08 5.57 8.22
N LEU A 213 7.18 5.39 9.19
CA LEU A 213 7.57 5.09 10.56
C LEU A 213 6.93 3.76 10.96
N CYS A 214 7.75 2.75 11.20
CA CYS A 214 7.34 1.35 11.33
C CYS A 214 7.74 0.76 12.67
N TRP A 215 6.89 -0.12 13.21
CA TRP A 215 7.21 -0.94 14.37
C TRP A 215 6.39 -2.24 14.31
N THR A 216 6.87 -3.26 15.02
CA THR A 216 6.12 -4.51 15.21
C THR A 216 5.80 -4.64 16.69
N GLU A 217 4.54 -4.91 17.01
CA GLU A 217 4.09 -5.20 18.37
C GLU A 217 2.97 -6.25 18.32
N ASN A 218 3.04 -7.26 19.20
CA ASN A 218 2.04 -8.34 19.30
C ASN A 218 1.75 -9.04 17.94
N ASP A 219 2.81 -9.32 17.17
CA ASP A 219 2.76 -9.92 15.81
C ASP A 219 2.01 -9.07 14.76
N ILE A 220 1.71 -7.81 15.08
CA ILE A 220 1.14 -6.83 14.16
C ILE A 220 2.25 -5.89 13.71
N TYR A 221 2.42 -5.79 12.39
CA TYR A 221 3.26 -4.80 11.76
C TYR A 221 2.46 -3.52 11.54
N TYR A 222 2.96 -2.42 12.11
CA TYR A 222 2.40 -1.09 11.97
C TYR A 222 3.32 -0.24 11.11
N PHE A 223 2.73 0.62 10.30
CA PHE A 223 3.46 1.76 9.77
C PHE A 223 2.58 2.98 9.61
N PHE A 224 3.16 4.14 9.89
CA PHE A 224 2.67 5.40 9.37
C PHE A 224 3.19 5.62 7.95
N TYR A 225 2.30 6.05 7.07
CA TYR A 225 2.61 6.55 5.74
C TYR A 225 2.35 8.04 5.70
N ASP A 226 3.42 8.81 5.47
CA ASP A 226 3.36 10.26 5.31
C ASP A 226 3.96 10.70 3.98
N ARG A 227 3.20 11.53 3.26
CA ARG A 227 3.59 12.14 1.98
C ARG A 227 3.68 13.66 2.04
N ASN A 228 3.36 14.24 3.20
CA ASN A 228 3.26 15.68 3.40
C ASN A 228 4.54 16.26 4.02
N GLY A 229 5.54 15.43 4.29
CA GLY A 229 6.81 15.87 4.87
C GLY A 229 6.64 16.32 6.31
N MET A 230 5.88 15.55 7.09
CA MET A 230 5.72 15.78 8.52
C MET A 230 7.07 15.70 9.24
N ASN A 231 7.16 16.41 10.37
CA ASN A 231 8.33 16.29 11.23
C ASN A 231 8.40 14.85 11.77
N PRO A 232 9.54 14.15 11.63
CA PRO A 232 9.72 12.81 12.19
C PRO A 232 9.38 12.72 13.67
N GLU A 233 9.64 13.77 14.46
CA GLU A 233 9.29 13.81 15.88
C GLU A 233 7.77 13.65 16.12
N ASP A 234 6.94 14.23 15.26
CA ASP A 234 5.48 14.09 15.37
C ASP A 234 5.04 12.65 15.10
N LEU A 235 5.68 11.98 14.14
CA LEU A 235 5.42 10.57 13.84
C LEU A 235 5.86 9.66 14.99
N PHE A 236 7.03 9.93 15.60
CA PHE A 236 7.50 9.18 16.77
C PHE A 236 6.58 9.37 17.97
N ALA A 237 6.10 10.59 18.22
CA ALA A 237 5.16 10.86 19.30
C ALA A 237 3.83 10.11 19.13
N MET A 238 3.29 10.04 17.91
CA MET A 238 2.08 9.25 17.63
C MET A 238 2.32 7.74 17.79
N ALA A 239 3.49 7.22 17.39
CA ALA A 239 3.82 5.81 17.61
C ALA A 239 3.97 5.50 19.11
N GLU A 240 4.57 6.40 19.87
CA GLU A 240 4.67 6.29 21.32
C GLU A 240 3.30 6.33 22.01
N GLU A 241 2.37 7.16 21.53
CA GLU A 241 0.99 7.14 21.98
C GLU A 241 0.31 5.78 21.71
N MET A 242 0.54 5.19 20.53
CA MET A 242 0.00 3.87 20.16
C MET A 242 0.58 2.74 21.04
N ILE A 243 1.89 2.72 21.26
CA ILE A 243 2.59 1.67 22.04
C ILE A 243 2.17 1.70 23.52
N ARG A 244 1.78 2.86 24.04
CA ARG A 244 1.38 3.03 25.44
C ARG A 244 -0.05 2.64 25.76
N ARG A 245 -0.88 2.36 24.76
CA ARG A 245 -2.31 2.06 24.91
C ARG A 245 -2.55 0.57 25.18
#